data_AF-A0A3M1P5K1-F1
#
_entry.id   AF-A0A3M1P5K1-F1
#
_cell.length_a   1.000
_cell.length_b   1.000
_cell.length_c   1.000
_cell.angle_alpha   90.00
_cell.angle_beta   90.00
_cell.angle_gamma   90.00
#
_symmetry.space_group_name_H-M   'P 1'
#
loop_
_entity.id
_entity.type
_entity.pdbx_description
1 polymer ?
#
loop_
_entity_poly.entity_id
_entity_poly.type
_entity_poly.pdbx_seq_one_letter_code
_entity_poly.pdbx_strand_id
1 'polypeptide(L)'
;MNSRKEIKDFRSLTGVQKVAVFLIAMGVDNSVPLLKQLPEYELEKVTVEIARMRNLPSEVVSRVVLDFYELMLADKYVTQGGITYAKKMLEHAFGMERARQLMKKVKAATEVSGFKLLQSINPHELLNYLQKEHPQTIA
;
A
#
# COMPACT_ATOMS: atom_id res chain seq x y z
N MET A 1 -37.50 4.03 -14.83
CA MET A 1 -36.95 5.21 -14.13
C MET A 1 -35.89 4.70 -13.17
N ASN A 2 -34.63 4.56 -13.61
CA ASN A 2 -33.59 3.95 -12.77
C ASN A 2 -33.12 4.96 -11.73
N SER A 3 -33.44 4.67 -10.46
CA SER A 3 -33.00 5.43 -9.30
C SER A 3 -31.49 5.64 -9.35
N ARG A 4 -31.07 6.90 -9.50
CA ARG A 4 -29.66 7.32 -9.44
C ARG A 4 -29.12 6.98 -8.06
N LYS A 5 -28.38 5.89 -7.96
CA LYS A 5 -27.72 5.49 -6.71
C LYS A 5 -26.48 6.38 -6.55
N GLU A 6 -26.55 7.37 -5.66
CA GLU A 6 -25.37 8.13 -5.26
C GLU A 6 -24.32 7.18 -4.70
N ILE A 7 -23.09 7.28 -5.21
CA ILE A 7 -21.96 6.50 -4.72
C ILE A 7 -21.53 7.12 -3.39
N LYS A 8 -21.88 6.46 -2.29
CA LYS A 8 -21.53 6.88 -0.91
C LYS A 8 -20.59 5.91 -0.20
N ASP A 9 -20.59 4.63 -0.59
CA ASP A 9 -19.78 3.59 0.04
C ASP A 9 -19.10 2.73 -1.04
N PHE A 10 -17.79 2.53 -0.89
CA PHE A 10 -16.98 1.64 -1.71
C PHE A 10 -17.55 0.20 -1.80
N ARG A 11 -18.10 -0.32 -0.71
CA ARG A 11 -18.66 -1.69 -0.65
C ARG A 11 -19.90 -1.86 -1.53
N SER A 12 -20.52 -0.76 -1.92
CA SER A 12 -21.71 -0.77 -2.80
C SER A 12 -21.37 -0.79 -4.29
N LEU A 13 -20.09 -0.67 -4.65
CA LEU A 13 -19.62 -0.66 -6.04
C LEU A 13 -19.56 -2.06 -6.63
N THR A 14 -20.06 -2.20 -7.85
CA THR A 14 -19.82 -3.40 -8.68
C THR A 14 -18.36 -3.45 -9.15
N GLY A 15 -17.89 -4.60 -9.64
CA GLY A 15 -16.54 -4.72 -10.20
C GLY A 15 -16.28 -3.72 -11.34
N VAL A 16 -17.23 -3.57 -12.27
CA VAL A 16 -17.16 -2.59 -13.36
C VAL A 16 -17.06 -1.17 -12.82
N GLN A 17 -17.81 -0.85 -11.77
CA GLN A 17 -17.76 0.47 -11.14
C GLN A 17 -16.42 0.72 -10.44
N LYS A 18 -15.85 -0.28 -9.77
CA LYS A 18 -14.51 -0.17 -9.19
C LYS A 18 -13.45 0.09 -10.27
N VAL A 19 -13.52 -0.60 -11.40
CA VAL A 19 -12.63 -0.35 -12.56
C VAL A 19 -12.79 1.07 -13.09
N ALA A 20 -14.03 1.55 -13.26
CA ALA A 20 -14.29 2.92 -13.68
C ALA A 20 -13.68 3.96 -12.72
N VAL A 21 -13.88 3.79 -11.40
CA VAL A 21 -13.28 4.66 -10.38
C VAL A 21 -11.75 4.62 -10.44
N PHE A 22 -11.15 3.45 -10.60
CA PHE A 22 -9.70 3.28 -10.70
C PHE A 22 -9.12 3.99 -11.93
N LEU A 23 -9.76 3.84 -13.11
CA LEU A 23 -9.35 4.51 -14.34
C LEU A 23 -9.47 6.04 -14.23
N ILE A 24 -10.53 6.54 -13.61
CA ILE A 24 -10.68 7.98 -13.31
C ILE A 24 -9.56 8.47 -12.40
N ALA A 25 -9.23 7.71 -11.35
CA ALA A 25 -8.18 8.06 -10.39
C ALA A 25 -6.78 8.15 -11.02
N MET A 26 -6.49 7.32 -12.03
CA MET A 26 -5.24 7.35 -12.78
C MET A 26 -5.15 8.51 -13.79
N GLY A 27 -6.29 9.09 -14.17
CA GLY A 27 -6.37 10.11 -15.21
C GLY A 27 -6.35 9.53 -16.63
N VAL A 28 -6.64 10.39 -17.61
CA VAL A 28 -6.83 9.99 -19.01
C VAL A 28 -5.55 9.35 -19.59
N ASP A 29 -4.41 9.99 -19.42
CA ASP A 29 -3.16 9.54 -20.06
C ASP A 29 -2.74 8.14 -19.62
N ASN A 30 -2.90 7.83 -18.33
CA ASN A 30 -2.54 6.54 -17.76
C ASN A 30 -3.60 5.45 -17.99
N SER A 31 -4.86 5.83 -18.24
CA SER A 31 -5.96 4.88 -18.47
C SER A 31 -6.09 4.42 -19.92
N VAL A 32 -5.64 5.21 -20.89
CA VAL A 32 -5.73 4.87 -22.33
C VAL A 32 -5.11 3.52 -22.70
N PRO A 33 -3.89 3.17 -22.26
CA PRO A 33 -3.29 1.87 -22.58
C PRO A 33 -4.11 0.69 -22.04
N LEU A 34 -4.71 0.85 -20.85
CA LEU A 34 -5.53 -0.18 -20.22
C LEU A 34 -6.86 -0.36 -20.96
N LEU A 35 -7.52 0.75 -21.33
CA LEU A 35 -8.77 0.70 -22.10
C LEU A 35 -8.59 -0.01 -23.45
N LYS A 36 -7.44 0.18 -24.11
CA LYS A 36 -7.12 -0.49 -25.38
C LYS A 36 -6.96 -2.01 -25.27
N GLN A 37 -6.77 -2.54 -24.07
CA GLN A 37 -6.63 -3.98 -23.83
C GLN A 37 -7.97 -4.65 -23.50
N LEU A 38 -9.02 -3.88 -23.24
CA LEU A 38 -10.34 -4.43 -22.93
C LEU A 38 -11.04 -4.92 -24.20
N PRO A 39 -11.72 -6.07 -24.16
CA PRO A 39 -12.70 -6.46 -25.16
C PRO A 39 -13.79 -5.39 -25.29
N GLU A 40 -14.37 -5.28 -26.49
CA GLU A 40 -15.37 -4.24 -26.82
C GLU A 40 -16.55 -4.19 -25.84
N TYR A 41 -17.07 -5.36 -25.44
CA TYR A 41 -18.19 -5.45 -24.50
C TYR A 41 -17.83 -4.99 -23.07
N GLU A 42 -16.56 -5.09 -22.66
CA GLU A 42 -16.09 -4.60 -21.36
C GLU A 42 -15.79 -3.11 -21.42
N LEU A 43 -15.18 -2.67 -22.52
CA LEU A 43 -14.93 -1.26 -22.81
C LEU A 43 -16.23 -0.46 -22.76
N GLU A 44 -17.30 -0.94 -23.39
CA GLU A 44 -18.61 -0.29 -23.36
C GLU A 44 -19.15 -0.18 -21.92
N LYS A 45 -19.13 -1.27 -21.16
CA LYS A 45 -19.62 -1.29 -19.77
C LYS A 45 -18.85 -0.31 -18.89
N VAL A 46 -17.53 -0.30 -18.98
CA VAL A 46 -16.66 0.57 -18.17
C VAL A 46 -16.85 2.03 -18.56
N THR A 47 -16.88 2.36 -19.85
CA THR A 47 -17.06 3.74 -20.33
C THR A 47 -18.43 4.30 -19.97
N VAL A 48 -19.50 3.50 -19.99
CA VAL A 48 -20.83 3.89 -19.50
C VAL A 48 -20.79 4.26 -18.02
N GLU A 49 -20.09 3.49 -17.18
CA GLU A 49 -19.97 3.81 -15.76
C GLU A 49 -19.10 5.06 -15.52
N ILE A 50 -17.99 5.22 -16.24
CA ILE A 50 -17.17 6.45 -16.20
C ILE A 50 -18.04 7.68 -16.52
N ALA A 51 -18.86 7.63 -17.58
CA ALA A 51 -19.73 8.73 -17.97
C ALA A 51 -20.83 9.06 -16.94
N ARG A 52 -21.26 8.06 -16.14
CA ARG A 52 -22.26 8.23 -15.08
C ARG A 52 -21.67 8.81 -13.79
N MET A 53 -20.38 8.60 -13.54
CA MET A 53 -19.68 9.03 -12.33
C MET A 53 -19.25 10.50 -12.42
N ARG A 54 -20.13 11.41 -11.98
CA ARG A 54 -19.83 12.86 -11.98
C ARG A 54 -19.08 13.32 -10.74
N ASN A 55 -19.48 12.83 -9.57
CA ASN A 55 -18.89 13.19 -8.29
C ASN A 55 -18.53 11.90 -7.56
N LEU A 56 -17.25 11.75 -7.23
CA LEU A 56 -16.73 10.63 -6.46
C LEU A 56 -16.18 11.15 -5.14
N PRO A 57 -16.67 10.68 -3.98
CA PRO A 57 -16.06 11.00 -2.71
C PRO A 57 -14.60 10.54 -2.68
N SER A 58 -13.69 11.39 -2.21
CA SER A 58 -12.26 11.09 -2.15
C SER A 58 -11.95 9.80 -1.38
N GLU A 59 -12.74 9.50 -0.33
CA GLU A 59 -12.63 8.27 0.44
C GLU A 59 -12.92 7.01 -0.40
N VAL A 60 -13.95 7.05 -1.25
CA VAL A 60 -14.28 5.95 -2.16
C VAL A 60 -13.15 5.72 -3.15
N VAL A 61 -12.62 6.79 -3.74
CA VAL A 61 -11.48 6.72 -4.67
C VAL A 61 -10.27 6.09 -4.00
N SER A 62 -9.91 6.60 -2.80
CA SER A 62 -8.78 6.11 -2.02
C SER A 62 -8.92 4.62 -1.70
N ARG A 63 -10.13 4.19 -1.32
CA ARG A 63 -10.41 2.79 -1.00
C ARG A 63 -10.30 1.88 -2.24
N VAL A 64 -10.79 2.32 -3.40
CA VAL A 64 -10.63 1.57 -4.66
C VAL A 64 -9.15 1.41 -5.00
N VAL A 65 -8.36 2.47 -4.93
CA VAL A 65 -6.92 2.40 -5.26
C VAL A 65 -6.18 1.43 -4.32
N LEU A 66 -6.48 1.47 -3.02
CA LEU A 66 -5.92 0.53 -2.05
C LEU A 66 -6.31 -0.92 -2.35
N ASP A 67 -7.59 -1.19 -2.68
CA ASP A 67 -8.08 -2.53 -3.04
C ASP A 67 -7.32 -3.09 -4.25
N PHE A 68 -7.12 -2.28 -5.30
CA PHE A 68 -6.33 -2.68 -6.47
C PHE A 68 -4.85 -2.93 -6.11
N TYR A 69 -4.26 -2.10 -5.25
CA TYR A 69 -2.90 -2.31 -4.79
C TYR A 69 -2.74 -3.61 -3.99
N GLU A 70 -3.68 -3.91 -3.09
CA GLU A 70 -3.72 -5.16 -2.33
C GLU A 70 -3.85 -6.38 -3.26
N LEU A 71 -4.68 -6.31 -4.31
CA LEU A 71 -4.78 -7.35 -5.33
C LEU A 71 -3.45 -7.56 -6.08
N MET A 72 -2.73 -6.48 -6.42
CA MET A 72 -1.41 -6.57 -7.04
C MET A 72 -0.36 -7.19 -6.11
N LEU A 73 -0.49 -7.00 -4.80
CA LEU A 73 0.39 -7.65 -3.81
C LEU A 73 0.04 -9.14 -3.65
N ALA A 74 -1.25 -9.49 -3.64
CA ALA A 74 -1.72 -10.86 -3.52
C ALA A 74 -1.34 -11.72 -4.73
N ASP A 75 -1.45 -11.19 -5.95
CA ASP A 75 -1.01 -11.88 -7.17
C ASP A 75 0.53 -12.07 -7.21
N LYS A 76 1.25 -11.26 -6.42
CA LYS A 76 2.69 -11.34 -6.25
C LYS A 76 3.09 -11.86 -4.86
N TYR A 77 2.56 -13.01 -4.45
CA TYR A 77 3.14 -13.80 -3.36
C TYR A 77 4.62 -14.21 -3.62
N VAL A 78 5.20 -13.80 -4.75
CA VAL A 78 6.65 -13.58 -4.95
C VAL A 78 6.96 -12.12 -5.34
N THR A 79 6.70 -11.13 -4.48
CA THR A 79 7.48 -9.89 -4.48
C THR A 79 7.70 -9.39 -3.06
N GLN A 80 8.97 -9.41 -2.68
CA GLN A 80 9.49 -8.91 -1.43
C GLN A 80 9.12 -7.43 -1.24
N GLY A 81 8.19 -7.15 -0.33
CA GLY A 81 8.16 -5.87 0.38
C GLY A 81 9.41 -5.70 1.28
N GLY A 82 9.56 -4.53 1.89
CA GLY A 82 10.66 -4.24 2.82
C GLY A 82 11.38 -2.93 2.50
N ILE A 83 12.48 -2.68 3.23
CA ILE A 83 13.30 -1.46 3.14
C ILE A 83 13.68 -1.12 1.69
N THR A 84 13.94 -2.12 0.85
CA THR A 84 14.33 -1.94 -0.55
C THR A 84 13.19 -1.40 -1.42
N TYR A 85 11.96 -1.87 -1.20
CA TYR A 85 10.79 -1.41 -1.95
C TYR A 85 10.39 0.01 -1.53
N ALA A 86 10.38 0.29 -0.22
CA ALA A 86 10.15 1.63 0.33
C ALA A 86 11.18 2.64 -0.20
N LYS A 87 12.45 2.24 -0.30
CA LYS A 87 13.51 3.07 -0.88
C LYS A 87 13.21 3.44 -2.33
N LYS A 88 12.90 2.47 -3.20
CA LYS A 88 12.60 2.72 -4.61
C LYS A 88 11.41 3.66 -4.79
N MET A 89 10.36 3.47 -4.00
CA MET A 89 9.16 4.31 -4.02
C MET A 89 9.48 5.76 -3.65
N LEU A 90 10.25 5.96 -2.57
CA LEU A 90 10.66 7.29 -2.13
C LEU A 90 11.62 7.97 -3.13
N GLU A 91 12.52 7.22 -3.75
CA GLU A 91 13.44 7.73 -4.78
C GLU A 91 12.68 8.24 -6.00
N HIS A 92 11.63 7.53 -6.44
CA HIS A 92 10.80 7.96 -7.57
C HIS A 92 9.92 9.17 -7.24
N ALA A 93 9.38 9.24 -6.02
CA ALA A 93 8.46 10.31 -5.64
C ALA A 93 9.17 11.63 -5.27
N PHE A 94 10.38 11.57 -4.70
CA PHE A 94 11.02 12.73 -4.07
C PHE A 94 12.50 12.92 -4.44
N GLY A 95 13.05 12.08 -5.32
CA GLY A 95 14.46 12.08 -5.69
C GLY A 95 15.37 11.44 -4.63
N MET A 96 16.61 11.11 -5.03
CA MET A 96 17.54 10.31 -4.21
C MET A 96 17.87 10.93 -2.85
N GLU A 97 18.09 12.24 -2.80
CA GLU A 97 18.45 12.99 -1.59
C GLU A 97 17.36 12.88 -0.51
N ARG A 98 16.11 13.20 -0.87
CA ARG A 98 15.00 13.20 0.07
C ARG A 98 14.59 11.79 0.47
N ALA A 99 14.66 10.84 -0.46
CA ALA A 99 14.43 9.43 -0.19
C ALA A 99 15.41 8.88 0.85
N ARG A 100 16.70 9.21 0.74
CA ARG A 100 17.73 8.77 1.70
C ARG A 100 17.44 9.29 3.11
N GLN A 101 17.00 10.55 3.25
CA GLN A 101 16.62 11.12 4.55
C GLN A 101 15.41 10.41 5.17
N LEU A 102 14.37 10.15 4.37
CA LEU A 102 13.16 9.46 4.82
C LEU A 102 13.48 8.00 5.19
N MET A 103 14.31 7.31 4.40
CA MET A 103 14.71 5.94 4.69
C MET A 103 15.51 5.79 5.99
N LYS A 104 16.29 6.80 6.41
CA LYS A 104 16.94 6.80 7.74
C LYS A 104 15.92 6.79 8.87
N LYS A 105 14.83 7.56 8.74
CA LYS A 105 13.74 7.58 9.73
C LYS A 105 12.98 6.26 9.76
N VAL A 106 12.70 5.69 8.59
CA VAL A 106 12.03 4.38 8.48
C VAL A 106 12.87 3.31 9.19
N LYS A 107 14.17 3.21 8.89
CA LYS A 107 15.08 2.26 9.56
C LYS A 107 15.11 2.42 11.08
N ALA A 108 15.24 3.65 11.57
CA ALA A 108 15.23 3.93 13.01
C ALA A 108 13.92 3.54 13.70
N ALA A 109 12.79 3.59 12.96
CA ALA A 109 11.50 3.16 13.46
C ALA A 109 11.27 1.64 13.36
N THR A 110 12.01 0.93 12.48
CA THR A 110 11.90 -0.53 12.33
C THR A 110 12.93 -1.30 13.15
N GLU A 111 14.07 -0.70 13.48
CA GLU A 111 15.02 -1.24 14.45
C GLU A 111 14.49 -1.04 15.87
N VAL A 112 13.63 -1.96 16.33
CA VAL A 112 13.57 -2.26 17.76
C VAL A 112 14.93 -2.88 18.10
N SER A 113 15.88 -2.03 18.51
CA SER A 113 17.17 -2.48 18.99
C SER A 113 16.93 -3.48 20.12
N GLY A 114 17.44 -4.71 19.98
CA GLY A 114 17.36 -5.72 21.05
C GLY A 114 17.90 -5.19 22.40
N PHE A 115 18.77 -4.18 22.37
CA PHE A 115 19.23 -3.48 23.57
C PHE A 115 18.16 -2.63 24.28
N LYS A 116 17.15 -2.12 23.56
CA LYS A 116 16.02 -1.43 24.21
C LYS A 116 15.12 -2.40 24.98
N LEU A 117 14.99 -3.65 24.53
CA LEU A 117 14.34 -4.72 25.28
C LEU A 117 15.10 -5.03 26.58
N LEU A 118 16.44 -5.04 26.53
CA LEU A 118 17.28 -5.23 27.73
C LEU A 118 17.16 -4.07 28.73
N GLN A 119 16.90 -2.84 28.28
CA GLN A 119 16.67 -1.69 29.18
C GLN A 119 15.34 -1.76 29.94
N SER A 120 14.36 -2.53 29.45
CA SER A 120 13.06 -2.71 30.11
C SER A 120 13.00 -3.91 31.08
N ILE A 121 14.07 -4.71 31.16
CA ILE A 121 14.14 -5.88 32.05
C ILE A 121 14.82 -5.46 33.36
N ASN A 122 14.34 -6.00 34.49
CA ASN A 122 14.94 -5.75 35.79
C ASN A 122 16.42 -6.22 35.81
N PRO A 123 17.39 -5.37 36.20
CA PRO A 123 18.81 -5.72 36.22
C PRO A 123 19.13 -7.01 36.99
N HIS A 124 18.35 -7.33 38.03
CA HIS A 124 18.53 -8.55 38.82
C HIS A 124 18.08 -9.82 38.10
N GLU A 125 17.08 -9.73 37.24
CA GLU A 125 16.66 -10.86 36.39
C GLU A 125 17.66 -11.07 35.26
N LEU A 126 18.15 -9.99 34.63
CA LEU A 126 19.18 -10.04 33.59
C LEU A 126 20.47 -10.72 34.09
N LEU A 127 20.89 -10.44 35.33
CA LEU A 127 22.05 -11.06 35.96
C LEU A 127 21.91 -12.58 36.12
N ASN A 128 20.72 -13.04 36.53
CA ASN A 128 20.43 -14.47 36.70
C ASN A 128 20.39 -15.24 35.37
N TYR A 129 20.05 -14.55 34.26
CA TYR A 129 20.13 -15.13 32.92
C TYR A 129 21.57 -15.17 32.40
N LEU A 130 22.35 -14.11 32.58
CA LEU A 130 23.76 -14.06 32.15
C LEU A 130 24.67 -15.02 32.92
N GLN A 131 24.39 -15.28 34.22
CA GLN A 131 25.17 -16.24 35.01
C GLN A 131 25.03 -17.70 34.55
N LYS A 132 24.02 -18.03 33.74
CA LYS A 132 23.79 -19.38 33.19
C LYS A 132 24.34 -19.57 31.78
N GLU A 133 24.86 -18.51 31.16
CA GLU A 133 25.45 -18.54 29.82
C GLU A 133 26.93 -18.93 29.87
N HIS A 134 27.42 -19.57 28.80
CA HIS A 134 28.84 -19.94 28.71
C HIS A 134 29.73 -18.67 28.62
N PRO A 135 30.95 -18.68 29.19
CA PRO A 135 31.84 -17.50 29.17
C PRO A 135 32.11 -16.94 27.77
N GLN A 136 32.02 -17.78 26.74
CA GLN A 136 32.19 -17.38 25.33
C GLN A 136 31.03 -16.58 24.74
N THR A 137 29.85 -16.54 25.37
CA THR A 137 28.66 -15.81 24.90
C THR A 137 28.59 -14.39 25.49
N ILE A 138 29.33 -14.12 26.56
CA ILE A 138 29.29 -12.87 27.35
C ILE A 138 30.34 -11.85 26.90
N ALA A 139 31.39 -12.30 26.20
CA ALA A 139 32.53 -11.49 25.75
C ALA A 139 32.28 -10.76 24.42
#